data_AF-X1UN53-F1
#
_entry.id   AF-X1UN53-F1
#
_cell.length_a   1.000
_cell.length_b   1.000
_cell.length_c   1.000
_cell.angle_alpha   90.00
_cell.angle_beta   90.00
_cell.angle_gamma   90.00
#
_symmetry.space_group_name_H-M   'P 1'
#
loop_
_entity.id
_entity.type
_entity.pdbx_description
1 polymer ?
#
loop_
_entity_poly.entity_id
_entity_poly.type
_entity_poly.pdbx_seq_one_letter_code
_entity_poly.pdbx_strand_id
1 'polypeptide(L)'
;IHDWEASLVTESEFVTKYPRAWEYLNLSSNKSILEAREGGKFKGQDWYRFGRTQNLGIHGQRKLAIPSTVKRLAASFDADGLMYLDNVRVNGMLLKEKTDAAYKYVLGLLNSSLLHWFFTRLATPFANGWFGANRQFIEPLPIRRIDSSDTADLKMRDVLVVLVEKMLVLQKKLQETQPENTEERHELERQIRRTDEEIDEQVYDLYGLGEEERKAVGVLEMG
;
A
#
# COMPACT_ATOMS: atom_id res chain seq x y z
N ILE A 1 17.35 12.31 -6.59
CA ILE A 1 16.03 12.13 -7.25
C ILE A 1 15.37 13.49 -7.24
N HIS A 2 15.49 14.25 -8.34
CA HIS A 2 14.65 15.42 -8.57
C HIS A 2 13.49 14.93 -9.45
N ASP A 3 12.27 15.36 -9.15
CA ASP A 3 11.04 15.04 -9.91
C ASP A 3 10.71 13.55 -10.07
N TRP A 4 11.17 12.68 -9.17
CA TRP A 4 10.91 11.23 -9.22
C TRP A 4 11.52 10.54 -10.45
N GLU A 5 12.59 11.12 -11.00
CA GLU A 5 13.40 10.50 -12.03
C GLU A 5 14.60 9.76 -11.44
N ALA A 6 14.85 8.55 -11.95
CA ALA A 6 16.00 7.75 -11.59
C ALA A 6 17.14 8.01 -12.58
N SER A 7 18.25 8.52 -12.07
CA SER A 7 19.49 8.67 -12.83
C SER A 7 20.44 7.51 -12.55
N LEU A 8 21.20 7.09 -13.55
CA LEU A 8 22.26 6.11 -13.36
C LEU A 8 23.40 6.73 -12.54
N VAL A 9 23.81 6.06 -11.46
CA VAL A 9 25.00 6.43 -10.70
C VAL A 9 26.22 6.16 -11.58
N THR A 10 27.03 7.18 -11.84
CA THR A 10 28.21 7.04 -12.70
C THR A 10 29.29 6.17 -12.06
N GLU A 11 30.18 5.59 -12.86
CA GLU A 11 31.34 4.84 -12.35
C GLU A 11 32.20 5.69 -11.40
N SER A 12 32.48 6.95 -11.77
CA SER A 12 33.23 7.86 -10.90
C SER A 12 32.54 8.09 -9.56
N GLU A 13 31.21 8.15 -9.54
CA GLU A 13 30.45 8.30 -8.30
C GLU A 13 30.45 7.01 -7.47
N PHE A 14 30.34 5.85 -8.12
CA PHE A 14 30.48 4.55 -7.46
C PHE A 14 31.85 4.40 -6.79
N VAL A 15 32.94 4.69 -7.50
CA VAL A 15 34.30 4.58 -6.96
C VAL A 15 34.52 5.52 -5.76
N THR A 16 34.00 6.73 -5.83
CA THR A 16 34.26 7.77 -4.81
C THR A 16 33.33 7.65 -3.60
N LYS A 17 32.03 7.43 -3.80
CA LYS A 17 31.03 7.44 -2.73
C LYS A 17 30.64 6.05 -2.25
N TYR A 18 30.74 5.04 -3.12
CA TYR A 18 30.25 3.68 -2.86
C TYR A 18 31.29 2.59 -3.22
N PRO A 19 32.55 2.68 -2.77
CA PRO A 19 33.65 1.85 -3.26
C PRO A 19 33.41 0.35 -3.07
N ARG A 20 32.78 -0.05 -1.95
CA ARG A 20 32.42 -1.45 -1.69
C ARG A 20 31.34 -1.98 -2.65
N ALA A 21 30.38 -1.14 -3.01
CA ALA A 21 29.36 -1.52 -3.99
C ALA A 21 29.97 -1.66 -5.39
N TRP A 22 30.90 -0.77 -5.75
CA TRP A 22 31.63 -0.84 -7.00
C TRP A 22 32.49 -2.11 -7.10
N GLU A 23 33.22 -2.44 -6.04
CA GLU A 23 34.00 -3.68 -5.95
C GLU A 23 33.12 -4.91 -6.10
N TYR A 24 31.99 -4.98 -5.37
CA TYR A 24 31.03 -6.07 -5.48
C TYR A 24 30.50 -6.24 -6.91
N LEU A 25 30.11 -5.15 -7.57
CA LEU A 25 29.64 -5.19 -8.94
C LEU A 25 30.74 -5.73 -9.87
N ASN A 26 31.99 -5.28 -9.69
CA ASN A 26 33.12 -5.65 -10.56
C ASN A 26 33.72 -7.03 -10.30
N LEU A 27 33.26 -7.78 -9.29
CA LEU A 27 33.61 -9.19 -9.16
C LEU A 27 33.33 -9.90 -10.49
N SER A 28 34.32 -10.63 -11.02
CA SER A 28 34.23 -11.23 -12.36
C SER A 28 32.97 -12.09 -12.54
N SER A 29 32.53 -12.78 -11.48
CA SER A 29 31.27 -13.52 -11.46
C SER A 29 30.05 -12.62 -11.65
N ASN A 30 29.97 -11.50 -10.93
CA ASN A 30 28.82 -10.60 -10.94
C ASN A 30 28.76 -9.80 -12.23
N LYS A 31 29.90 -9.25 -12.67
CA LYS A 31 29.99 -8.51 -13.93
C LYS A 31 29.59 -9.38 -15.12
N SER A 32 30.08 -10.62 -15.19
CA SER A 32 29.72 -11.55 -16.26
C SER A 32 28.22 -11.84 -16.30
N ILE A 33 27.59 -12.04 -15.13
CA ILE A 33 26.13 -12.24 -15.02
C ILE A 33 25.36 -11.01 -15.50
N LEU A 34 25.77 -9.82 -15.05
CA LEU A 34 25.09 -8.56 -15.37
C LEU A 34 25.23 -8.19 -16.85
N GLU A 35 26.39 -8.42 -17.45
CA GLU A 35 26.64 -8.20 -18.88
C GLU A 35 25.85 -9.18 -19.76
N ALA A 36 25.64 -10.43 -19.31
CA ALA A 36 24.92 -11.45 -20.06
C ALA A 36 23.39 -11.21 -20.12
N ARG A 37 22.84 -10.29 -19.32
CA ARG A 37 21.41 -9.96 -19.30
C ARG A 37 20.89 -9.56 -20.69
N GLU A 38 19.65 -9.92 -20.95
CA GLU A 38 18.94 -9.69 -22.22
C GLU A 38 19.75 -10.12 -23.46
N GLY A 39 20.47 -11.24 -23.36
CA GLY A 39 21.27 -11.77 -24.48
C GLY A 39 22.55 -10.97 -24.75
N GLY A 40 23.12 -10.33 -23.73
CA GLY A 40 24.38 -9.58 -23.86
C GLY A 40 24.22 -8.09 -24.15
N LYS A 41 22.98 -7.55 -24.15
CA LYS A 41 22.71 -6.12 -24.43
C LYS A 41 23.30 -5.15 -23.40
N PHE A 42 23.77 -5.67 -22.27
CA PHE A 42 24.38 -4.89 -21.19
C PHE A 42 25.90 -4.92 -21.25
N LYS A 43 26.53 -5.53 -22.27
CA LYS A 43 27.99 -5.46 -22.45
C LYS A 43 28.43 -4.03 -22.79
N GLY A 44 29.59 -3.62 -22.27
CA GLY A 44 30.21 -2.33 -22.58
C GLY A 44 29.99 -1.29 -21.48
N GLN A 45 29.68 -0.05 -21.87
CA GLN A 45 29.43 1.03 -20.91
C GLN A 45 28.13 0.78 -20.13
N ASP A 46 28.11 1.22 -18.88
CA ASP A 46 26.93 1.16 -18.00
C ASP A 46 26.33 -0.25 -17.83
N TRP A 47 27.16 -1.29 -17.91
CA TRP A 47 26.74 -2.70 -17.80
C TRP A 47 25.97 -3.03 -16.51
N TYR A 48 26.22 -2.26 -15.45
CA TYR A 48 25.56 -2.36 -14.15
C TYR A 48 24.18 -1.68 -14.10
N ARG A 49 23.76 -0.96 -15.14
CA ARG A 49 22.46 -0.26 -15.17
C ARG A 49 21.29 -1.21 -14.99
N PHE A 50 20.20 -0.71 -14.45
CA PHE A 50 18.94 -1.44 -14.39
C PHE A 50 18.27 -1.41 -15.78
N GLY A 51 17.76 -2.56 -16.24
CA GLY A 51 17.23 -2.67 -17.61
C GLY A 51 15.91 -1.98 -17.85
N ARG A 52 15.10 -1.83 -16.79
CA ARG A 52 13.77 -1.22 -16.86
C ARG A 52 13.70 -0.02 -15.94
N THR A 53 14.10 1.14 -16.43
CA THR A 53 14.14 2.37 -15.62
C THR A 53 12.76 2.99 -15.38
N GLN A 54 11.71 2.44 -15.99
CA GLN A 54 10.35 2.92 -15.79
C GLN A 54 9.98 2.88 -14.32
N ASN A 55 9.37 3.96 -13.84
CA ASN A 55 8.81 4.06 -12.50
C ASN A 55 9.80 3.90 -11.32
N LEU A 56 11.11 3.81 -11.55
CA LEU A 56 12.08 3.64 -10.46
C LEU A 56 12.01 4.78 -9.44
N GLY A 57 11.92 6.03 -9.90
CA GLY A 57 11.87 7.18 -8.99
C GLY A 57 10.47 7.44 -8.43
N ILE A 58 9.38 6.97 -9.05
CA ILE A 58 8.03 7.17 -8.51
C ILE A 58 7.80 6.41 -7.21
N HIS A 59 8.61 5.38 -6.92
CA HIS A 59 8.58 4.69 -5.63
C HIS A 59 8.97 5.62 -4.47
N GLY A 60 9.76 6.68 -4.70
CA GLY A 60 10.04 7.67 -3.66
C GLY A 60 8.81 8.50 -3.24
N GLN A 61 7.69 8.39 -3.97
CA GLN A 61 6.46 9.07 -3.59
C GLN A 61 5.74 8.31 -2.49
N ARG A 62 5.07 9.09 -1.63
CA ARG A 62 4.02 8.57 -0.75
C ARG A 62 2.93 7.88 -1.54
N LYS A 63 2.51 6.71 -1.09
CA LYS A 63 1.61 5.84 -1.85
C LYS A 63 0.87 4.86 -0.96
N LEU A 64 -0.28 4.38 -1.44
CA LEU A 64 -0.90 3.20 -0.85
C LEU A 64 -0.34 1.95 -1.55
N ALA A 65 -0.03 0.93 -0.78
CA ALA A 65 0.39 -0.38 -1.24
C ALA A 65 -0.78 -1.36 -1.09
N ILE A 66 -1.14 -2.05 -2.16
CA ILE A 66 -2.29 -2.98 -2.20
C ILE A 66 -1.78 -4.33 -2.74
N PRO A 67 -1.73 -5.39 -1.92
CA PRO A 67 -1.31 -6.71 -2.39
C PRO A 67 -2.22 -7.21 -3.51
N SER A 68 -1.66 -7.86 -4.53
CA SER A 68 -2.38 -8.36 -5.70
C SER A 68 -3.17 -9.63 -5.42
N THR A 69 -2.93 -10.28 -4.28
CA THR A 69 -3.59 -11.53 -3.87
C THR A 69 -3.90 -11.42 -2.39
N VAL A 70 -5.17 -11.41 -2.05
CA VAL A 70 -5.65 -11.13 -0.69
C VAL A 70 -6.83 -12.02 -0.32
N LYS A 71 -7.02 -12.28 0.97
CA LYS A 71 -8.28 -12.83 1.49
C LYS A 71 -9.31 -11.73 1.74
N ARG A 72 -8.87 -10.64 2.37
CA ARG A 72 -9.62 -9.41 2.61
C ARG A 72 -8.96 -8.26 1.88
N LEU A 73 -9.74 -7.35 1.31
CA LEU A 73 -9.17 -6.14 0.71
C LEU A 73 -8.37 -5.41 1.78
N ALA A 74 -7.11 -5.11 1.48
CA ALA A 74 -6.21 -4.47 2.43
C ALA A 74 -5.28 -3.51 1.69
N ALA A 75 -5.01 -2.40 2.34
CA ALA A 75 -4.05 -1.40 1.86
C ALA A 75 -3.16 -0.94 3.02
N SER A 76 -1.92 -0.58 2.71
CA SER A 76 -0.98 0.03 3.64
C SER A 76 -0.53 1.39 3.12
N PHE A 77 -0.22 2.32 4.01
CA PHE A 77 0.23 3.66 3.63
C PHE A 77 1.74 3.81 3.84
N ASP A 78 2.46 3.98 2.74
CA ASP A 78 3.86 4.38 2.73
C ASP A 78 3.92 5.91 2.67
N ALA A 79 3.94 6.56 3.83
CA ALA A 79 3.88 8.01 3.95
C ALA A 79 5.17 8.72 3.49
N ASP A 80 6.30 8.02 3.62
CA ASP A 80 7.64 8.54 3.39
C ASP A 80 8.23 8.07 2.04
N GLY A 81 7.52 7.20 1.31
CA GLY A 81 7.97 6.70 0.01
C GLY A 81 9.18 5.75 0.12
N LEU A 82 9.30 5.04 1.25
CA LEU A 82 10.44 4.18 1.53
C LEU A 82 10.29 2.78 0.91
N MET A 83 9.07 2.38 0.54
CA MET A 83 8.79 1.05 0.01
C MET A 83 8.95 1.00 -1.51
N TYR A 84 9.82 0.12 -1.99
CA TYR A 84 9.91 -0.25 -3.40
C TYR A 84 9.01 -1.46 -3.66
N LEU A 85 7.90 -1.22 -4.34
CA LEU A 85 6.87 -2.23 -4.59
C LEU A 85 7.24 -2.99 -5.86
N ASP A 86 7.30 -4.32 -5.77
CA ASP A 86 7.31 -5.12 -6.99
C ASP A 86 5.90 -5.01 -7.61
N ASN A 87 5.84 -4.49 -8.84
CA ASN A 87 4.58 -4.24 -9.53
C ASN A 87 3.81 -5.53 -9.90
N VAL A 88 4.29 -6.70 -9.48
CA VAL A 88 3.71 -8.02 -9.75
C VAL A 88 2.82 -8.45 -8.60
N ARG A 89 3.25 -8.21 -7.35
CA ARG A 89 2.59 -8.69 -6.13
C ARG A 89 2.00 -7.57 -5.30
N VAL A 90 2.46 -6.33 -5.47
CA VAL A 90 1.95 -5.18 -4.72
C VAL A 90 1.73 -3.99 -5.65
N ASN A 91 0.48 -3.60 -5.80
CA ASN A 91 0.09 -2.43 -6.57
C ASN A 91 0.38 -1.15 -5.76
N GLY A 92 0.95 -0.14 -6.42
CA GLY A 92 1.08 1.21 -5.86
C GLY A 92 -0.04 2.13 -6.34
N MET A 93 -0.71 2.81 -5.41
CA MET A 93 -1.73 3.82 -5.71
C MET A 93 -1.25 5.21 -5.30
N LEU A 94 -1.24 6.12 -6.26
CA LEU A 94 -0.92 7.54 -6.07
C LEU A 94 -2.21 8.35 -6.15
N LEU A 95 -2.44 9.21 -5.17
CA LEU A 95 -3.58 10.13 -5.18
C LEU A 95 -3.21 11.45 -5.89
N LYS A 96 -4.21 12.15 -6.42
CA LYS A 96 -4.01 13.50 -6.99
C LYS A 96 -3.70 14.50 -5.88
N GLU A 97 -4.53 14.50 -4.83
CA GLU A 97 -4.25 15.24 -3.60
C GLU A 97 -3.19 14.50 -2.79
N LYS A 98 -2.11 15.19 -2.43
CA LYS A 98 -0.92 14.57 -1.80
C LYS A 98 -0.87 14.71 -0.28
N THR A 99 -1.95 15.16 0.35
CA THR A 99 -2.03 15.38 1.80
C THR A 99 -2.11 14.05 2.55
N ASP A 100 -1.59 14.01 3.78
CA ASP A 100 -1.74 12.84 4.66
C ASP A 100 -3.20 12.49 4.89
N ALA A 101 -4.04 13.51 5.08
CA ALA A 101 -5.48 13.33 5.28
C ALA A 101 -6.15 12.64 4.09
N ALA A 102 -5.81 13.01 2.84
CA ALA A 102 -6.35 12.35 1.66
C ALA A 102 -5.96 10.86 1.58
N TYR A 103 -4.68 10.55 1.84
CA TYR A 103 -4.20 9.16 1.85
C TYR A 103 -4.83 8.34 2.97
N LYS A 104 -4.91 8.88 4.19
CA LYS A 104 -5.54 8.22 5.35
C LYS A 104 -7.04 8.01 5.14
N TYR A 105 -7.73 8.98 4.54
CA TYR A 105 -9.13 8.83 4.18
C TYR A 105 -9.35 7.65 3.21
N VAL A 106 -8.62 7.61 2.09
CA VAL A 106 -8.72 6.49 1.14
C VAL A 106 -8.27 5.17 1.76
N LEU A 107 -7.26 5.19 2.64
CA LEU A 107 -6.81 4.02 3.39
C LEU A 107 -7.93 3.44 4.27
N GLY A 108 -8.67 4.30 5.00
CA GLY A 108 -9.81 3.87 5.81
C GLY A 108 -10.90 3.21 4.96
N LEU A 109 -11.22 3.82 3.81
CA LEU A 109 -12.18 3.24 2.87
C LEU A 109 -11.73 1.87 2.37
N LEU A 110 -10.51 1.74 1.86
CA LEU A 110 -10.01 0.48 1.27
C LEU A 110 -9.92 -0.67 2.28
N ASN A 111 -9.75 -0.38 3.56
CA ASN A 111 -9.69 -1.40 4.62
C ASN A 111 -11.05 -1.64 5.32
N SER A 112 -12.12 -0.98 4.87
CA SER A 112 -13.47 -1.17 5.41
C SER A 112 -14.16 -2.41 4.86
N SER A 113 -15.06 -2.97 5.67
CA SER A 113 -15.93 -4.09 5.31
C SER A 113 -16.82 -3.75 4.11
N LEU A 114 -17.28 -2.50 3.98
CA LEU A 114 -18.08 -2.06 2.83
C LEU A 114 -17.31 -2.19 1.50
N LEU A 115 -16.08 -1.69 1.46
CA LEU A 115 -15.29 -1.73 0.22
C LEU A 115 -14.79 -3.15 -0.05
N HIS A 116 -14.53 -3.96 0.99
CA HIS A 116 -14.29 -5.38 0.82
C HIS A 116 -15.51 -6.10 0.20
N TRP A 117 -16.72 -5.78 0.65
CA TRP A 117 -17.97 -6.31 0.11
C TRP A 117 -18.19 -5.97 -1.37
N PHE A 118 -17.87 -4.74 -1.77
CA PHE A 118 -17.87 -4.38 -3.20
C PHE A 118 -16.78 -5.13 -3.97
N PHE A 119 -15.57 -5.20 -3.40
CA PHE A 119 -14.43 -5.86 -4.01
C PHE A 119 -14.70 -7.33 -4.32
N THR A 120 -15.26 -8.12 -3.40
CA THR A 120 -15.53 -9.55 -3.63
C THR A 120 -16.54 -9.82 -4.73
N ARG A 121 -17.39 -8.85 -5.08
CA ARG A 121 -18.34 -8.93 -6.22
C ARG A 121 -17.71 -8.62 -7.57
N LEU A 122 -16.57 -7.93 -7.56
CA LEU A 122 -15.85 -7.51 -8.75
C LEU A 122 -14.65 -8.42 -9.03
N ALA A 123 -13.98 -8.87 -7.97
CA ALA A 123 -12.71 -9.58 -8.03
C ALA A 123 -12.86 -11.01 -8.55
N THR A 124 -11.82 -11.49 -9.23
CA THR A 124 -11.72 -12.92 -9.58
C THR A 124 -11.39 -13.73 -8.33
N PRO A 125 -12.22 -14.73 -7.97
CA PRO A 125 -11.92 -15.63 -6.87
C PRO A 125 -10.83 -16.62 -7.27
N PHE A 126 -9.99 -16.95 -6.29
CA PHE A 126 -9.03 -18.03 -6.30
C PHE A 126 -9.41 -19.08 -5.23
N ALA A 127 -8.66 -20.17 -5.17
CA ALA A 127 -8.90 -21.23 -4.18
C ALA A 127 -8.79 -20.71 -2.73
N ASN A 128 -9.54 -21.32 -1.81
CA ASN A 128 -9.45 -21.10 -0.36
C ASN A 128 -9.73 -19.65 0.10
N GLY A 129 -10.68 -18.97 -0.54
CA GLY A 129 -11.11 -17.62 -0.15
C GLY A 129 -10.13 -16.51 -0.51
N TRP A 130 -9.20 -16.76 -1.43
CA TRP A 130 -8.30 -15.76 -1.95
C TRP A 130 -8.91 -15.07 -3.18
N PHE A 131 -8.52 -13.82 -3.43
CA PHE A 131 -8.99 -13.00 -4.54
C PHE A 131 -7.82 -12.30 -5.23
N GLY A 132 -7.96 -12.07 -6.53
CA GLY A 132 -7.08 -11.17 -7.27
C GLY A 132 -7.45 -9.70 -7.02
N ALA A 133 -6.49 -8.90 -6.56
CA ALA A 133 -6.63 -7.46 -6.27
C ALA A 133 -5.80 -6.59 -7.22
N ASN A 134 -5.80 -6.95 -8.51
CA ASN A 134 -5.18 -6.15 -9.57
C ASN A 134 -5.99 -4.87 -9.87
N ARG A 135 -5.35 -3.87 -10.49
CA ARG A 135 -5.94 -2.57 -10.84
C ARG A 135 -7.39 -2.65 -11.34
N GLN A 136 -7.69 -3.57 -12.26
CA GLN A 136 -9.03 -3.69 -12.86
C GLN A 136 -10.17 -3.99 -11.87
N PHE A 137 -9.84 -4.51 -10.68
CA PHE A 137 -10.81 -4.80 -9.61
C PHE A 137 -10.83 -3.71 -8.53
N ILE A 138 -9.76 -2.92 -8.42
CA ILE A 138 -9.64 -1.82 -7.44
C ILE A 138 -10.16 -0.50 -8.02
N GLU A 139 -9.85 -0.20 -9.28
CA GLU A 139 -10.28 1.00 -9.99
C GLU A 139 -11.81 1.24 -10.00
N PRO A 140 -12.67 0.22 -10.19
CA PRO A 140 -14.12 0.40 -10.16
C PRO A 140 -14.74 0.52 -8.76
N LEU A 141 -13.95 0.40 -7.68
CA LEU A 141 -14.50 0.52 -6.33
C LEU A 141 -15.13 1.91 -6.11
N PRO A 142 -16.29 1.99 -5.46
CA PRO A 142 -17.00 3.24 -5.27
C PRO A 142 -16.33 4.06 -4.17
N ILE A 143 -15.28 4.82 -4.48
CA ILE A 143 -14.64 5.73 -3.52
C ILE A 143 -15.48 7.01 -3.40
N ARG A 144 -16.12 7.23 -2.24
CA ARG A 144 -16.89 8.45 -1.98
C ARG A 144 -15.98 9.66 -1.97
N ARG A 145 -16.29 10.65 -2.81
CA ARG A 145 -15.60 11.95 -2.85
C ARG A 145 -16.18 12.85 -1.76
N ILE A 146 -15.32 13.63 -1.13
CA ILE A 146 -15.70 14.63 -0.14
C ILE A 146 -15.92 15.97 -0.84
N ASP A 147 -17.08 16.58 -0.61
CA ASP A 147 -17.32 17.96 -1.01
C ASP A 147 -16.64 18.91 -0.02
N SER A 148 -15.59 19.61 -0.47
CA SER A 148 -14.86 20.56 0.36
C SER A 148 -15.68 21.79 0.79
N SER A 149 -16.84 22.02 0.16
CA SER A 149 -17.76 23.10 0.53
C SER A 149 -18.79 22.69 1.58
N ASP A 150 -18.96 21.39 1.83
CA ASP A 150 -19.88 20.86 2.84
C ASP A 150 -19.14 20.53 4.14
N THR A 151 -19.44 21.31 5.17
CA THR A 151 -18.86 21.14 6.51
C THR A 151 -19.18 19.79 7.15
N ALA A 152 -20.32 19.17 6.84
CA ALA A 152 -20.67 17.85 7.36
C ALA A 152 -19.80 16.76 6.72
N ASP A 153 -19.62 16.84 5.40
CA ASP A 153 -18.76 15.94 4.61
C ASP A 153 -17.30 16.03 5.07
N LEU A 154 -16.79 17.25 5.27
CA LEU A 154 -15.47 17.48 5.87
C LEU A 154 -15.33 16.86 7.27
N LYS A 155 -16.36 17.01 8.11
CA LYS A 155 -16.35 16.44 9.46
C LYS A 155 -16.34 14.91 9.43
N MET A 156 -17.12 14.28 8.56
CA MET A 156 -17.13 12.82 8.40
C MET A 156 -15.76 12.31 7.94
N ARG A 157 -15.14 12.99 6.97
CA ARG A 157 -13.75 12.69 6.55
C ARG A 157 -12.79 12.77 7.73
N ASP A 158 -12.84 13.86 8.49
CA ASP A 158 -11.89 14.10 9.58
C ASP A 158 -12.02 13.07 10.71
N VAL A 159 -13.25 12.66 11.04
CA VAL A 159 -13.49 11.56 11.99
C VAL A 159 -12.86 10.26 11.50
N LEU A 160 -13.06 9.89 10.23
CA LEU A 160 -12.46 8.68 9.65
C LEU A 160 -10.92 8.77 9.65
N VAL A 161 -10.35 9.93 9.31
CA VAL A 161 -8.89 10.13 9.33
C VAL A 161 -8.32 9.94 10.73
N VAL A 162 -8.98 10.47 11.78
CA VAL A 162 -8.54 10.29 13.17
C VAL A 162 -8.58 8.82 13.59
N LEU A 163 -9.62 8.07 13.21
CA LEU A 163 -9.70 6.63 13.48
C LEU A 163 -8.59 5.85 12.79
N VAL A 164 -8.27 6.21 11.54
CA VAL A 164 -7.16 5.61 10.79
C VAL A 164 -5.81 5.94 11.43
N GLU A 165 -5.59 7.16 11.92
CA GLU A 165 -4.37 7.52 12.66
C GLU A 165 -4.22 6.69 13.93
N LYS A 166 -5.29 6.53 14.69
CA LYS A 166 -5.34 5.64 15.86
C LYS A 166 -4.99 4.20 15.47
N MET A 167 -5.59 3.68 14.39
CA MET A 167 -5.30 2.33 13.89
C MET A 167 -3.82 2.16 13.54
N LEU A 168 -3.21 3.11 12.82
CA LEU A 168 -1.79 3.06 12.45
C LEU A 168 -0.87 3.04 13.68
N VAL A 169 -1.18 3.84 14.71
CA VAL A 169 -0.44 3.83 15.98
C VAL A 169 -0.57 2.48 16.70
N LEU A 170 -1.79 1.93 16.76
CA LEU A 170 -2.04 0.63 17.40
C LEU A 170 -1.31 -0.51 16.69
N GLN A 171 -1.36 -0.55 15.35
CA GLN A 171 -0.69 -1.55 14.53
C GLN A 171 0.84 -1.49 14.71
N LYS A 172 1.41 -0.28 14.77
CA LYS A 172 2.83 -0.10 15.05
C LYS A 172 3.22 -0.66 16.42
N LYS A 173 2.45 -0.32 17.47
CA LYS A 173 2.68 -0.88 18.81
C LYS A 173 2.59 -2.40 18.81
N LEU A 174 1.59 -2.98 18.15
CA LEU A 174 1.40 -4.42 18.05
C LEU A 174 2.61 -5.13 17.40
N GLN A 175 3.24 -4.52 16.40
CA GLN A 175 4.44 -5.04 15.75
C GLN A 175 5.69 -4.97 16.66
N GLU A 176 5.77 -3.95 17.52
CA GLU A 176 6.88 -3.73 18.45
C GLU A 176 6.75 -4.57 19.74
N THR A 177 5.53 -4.98 20.11
CA THR A 177 5.26 -5.78 21.33
C THR A 177 5.67 -7.25 21.15
N GLN A 178 6.68 -7.67 21.90
CA GLN A 178 7.10 -9.07 22.05
C GLN A 178 7.25 -9.43 23.55
N PRO A 179 7.02 -10.71 23.94
CA PRO A 179 6.58 -11.84 23.12
C PRO A 179 5.08 -11.79 22.76
N GLU A 180 4.66 -12.65 21.83
CA GLU A 180 3.31 -12.63 21.26
C GLU A 180 2.19 -12.96 22.26
N ASN A 181 2.45 -13.77 23.29
CA ASN A 181 1.42 -14.17 24.26
C ASN A 181 1.44 -13.29 25.52
N THR A 182 1.29 -11.98 25.36
CA THR A 182 1.24 -11.04 26.47
C THR A 182 -0.13 -10.37 26.57
N GLU A 183 -0.51 -10.03 27.80
CA GLU A 183 -1.77 -9.33 28.08
C GLU A 183 -1.83 -7.96 27.41
N GLU A 184 -0.67 -7.30 27.28
CA GLU A 184 -0.51 -6.07 26.50
C GLU A 184 -0.87 -6.29 25.03
N ARG A 185 -0.36 -7.35 24.41
CA ARG A 185 -0.68 -7.65 23.01
C ARG A 185 -2.17 -7.96 22.83
N HIS A 186 -2.75 -8.79 23.70
CA HIS A 186 -4.19 -9.09 23.64
C HIS A 186 -5.07 -7.85 23.83
N GLU A 187 -4.63 -6.88 24.64
CA GLU A 187 -5.28 -5.59 24.76
C GLU A 187 -5.16 -4.74 23.48
N LEU A 188 -3.97 -4.69 22.86
CA LEU A 188 -3.79 -4.02 21.56
C LEU A 188 -4.69 -4.63 20.48
N GLU A 189 -4.78 -5.96 20.41
CA GLU A 189 -5.65 -6.65 19.47
C GLU A 189 -7.14 -6.33 19.69
N ARG A 190 -7.58 -6.21 20.95
CA ARG A 190 -8.95 -5.74 21.27
C ARG A 190 -9.18 -4.30 20.81
N GLN A 191 -8.23 -3.42 21.06
CA GLN A 191 -8.31 -2.01 20.64
C GLN A 191 -8.32 -1.86 19.12
N ILE A 192 -7.55 -2.69 18.41
CA ILE A 192 -7.55 -2.76 16.95
C ILE A 192 -8.92 -3.19 16.45
N ARG A 193 -9.46 -4.33 16.93
CA ARG A 193 -10.80 -4.79 16.51
C ARG A 193 -11.88 -3.75 16.73
N ARG A 194 -11.91 -3.12 17.90
CA ARG A 194 -12.84 -2.03 18.19
C ARG A 194 -12.66 -0.83 17.25
N THR A 195 -11.42 -0.49 16.92
CA THR A 195 -11.15 0.63 16.00
C THR A 195 -11.54 0.28 14.56
N ASP A 196 -11.40 -0.97 14.13
CA ASP A 196 -11.93 -1.45 12.85
C ASP A 196 -13.46 -1.34 12.81
N GLU A 197 -14.16 -1.76 13.86
CA GLU A 197 -15.62 -1.60 13.98
C GLU A 197 -16.03 -0.11 13.94
N GLU A 198 -15.31 0.76 14.65
CA GLU A 198 -15.54 2.22 14.62
C GLU A 198 -15.31 2.81 13.21
N ILE A 199 -14.32 2.31 12.47
CA ILE A 199 -14.06 2.68 11.07
C ILE A 199 -15.22 2.25 10.17
N ASP A 200 -15.68 1.00 10.31
CA ASP A 200 -16.77 0.47 9.50
C ASP A 200 -18.07 1.25 9.71
N GLU A 201 -18.44 1.56 10.96
CA GLU A 201 -19.62 2.38 11.25
C GLU A 201 -19.51 3.77 10.62
N GLN A 202 -18.34 4.42 10.73
CA GLN A 202 -18.11 5.72 10.09
C GLN A 202 -18.18 5.64 8.56
N VAL A 203 -17.74 4.54 7.96
CA VAL A 203 -17.85 4.31 6.51
C VAL A 203 -19.30 4.03 6.13
N TYR A 204 -20.07 3.27 6.91
CA TYR A 204 -21.49 3.06 6.65
C TYR A 204 -22.28 4.37 6.69
N ASP A 205 -22.04 5.21 7.69
CA ASP A 205 -22.62 6.55 7.79
C ASP A 205 -22.25 7.42 6.59
N LEU A 206 -20.97 7.39 6.21
CA LEU A 206 -20.45 8.12 5.06
C LEU A 206 -21.14 7.67 3.76
N TYR A 207 -21.53 6.41 3.61
CA TYR A 207 -22.25 5.93 2.41
C TYR A 207 -23.77 5.94 2.58
N GLY A 208 -24.28 6.35 3.74
CA GLY A 208 -25.71 6.41 4.03
C GLY A 208 -26.39 5.05 4.14
N LEU A 209 -25.65 4.01 4.57
CA LEU A 209 -26.20 2.66 4.71
C LEU A 209 -27.20 2.57 5.86
N GLY A 210 -28.36 1.99 5.57
CA GLY A 210 -29.35 1.62 6.57
C GLY A 210 -29.01 0.30 7.29
N GLU A 211 -29.75 0.02 8.37
CA GLU A 211 -29.55 -1.17 9.21
C GLU A 211 -29.51 -2.50 8.42
N GLU A 212 -30.43 -2.69 7.48
CA GLU A 212 -30.50 -3.93 6.69
C GLU A 212 -29.31 -4.07 5.73
N GLU A 213 -28.79 -2.95 5.21
CA GLU A 213 -27.61 -2.95 4.35
C GLU A 213 -26.34 -3.22 5.17
N ARG A 214 -26.22 -2.64 6.37
CA ARG A 214 -25.10 -2.92 7.29
C ARG A 214 -25.05 -4.40 7.66
N LYS A 215 -26.20 -5.02 7.96
CA LYS A 215 -26.29 -6.47 8.21
C LYS A 215 -25.86 -7.29 6.98
N ALA A 216 -26.31 -6.91 5.79
CA ALA A 216 -25.94 -7.61 4.55
C ALA A 216 -24.45 -7.51 4.23
N VAL A 217 -23.77 -6.45 4.68
CA VAL A 217 -22.31 -6.33 4.60
C VAL A 217 -21.64 -7.23 5.63
N GLY A 218 -22.05 -7.15 6.91
CA GLY A 218 -21.42 -7.89 8.00
C GLY A 218 -21.53 -9.42 7.91
N VAL A 219 -22.62 -9.96 7.34
CA VAL A 219 -22.79 -11.42 7.17
C VAL A 219 -21.70 -12.05 6.27
N LEU A 220 -21.13 -11.29 5.34
CA LEU A 220 -20.11 -11.80 4.40
C LEU A 220 -18.69 -11.81 4.97
N GLU A 221 -18.43 -11.11 6.09
CA GLU A 221 -17.11 -11.14 6.75
C GLU A 221 -16.94 -12.39 7.67
N MET A 222 -18.03 -13.08 8.01
CA MET A 222 -18.02 -14.24 8.92
C MET A 222 -17.90 -15.62 8.23
N GLY A 223 -17.91 -15.67 6.89
CA GLY A 223 -17.87 -16.91 6.09
C GLY A 223 -16.56 -17.09 5.33
#